data_AF-A0A948B7E7-F1
#
_entry.id   AF-A0A948B7E7-F1
#
_cell.length_a   1.000
_cell.length_b   1.000
_cell.length_c   1.000
_cell.angle_alpha   90.00
_cell.angle_beta   90.00
_cell.angle_gamma   90.00
#
_symmetry.space_group_name_H-M   'P 1'
#
loop_
_entity.id
_entity.type
_entity.pdbx_description
1 polymer ?
#
loop_
_entity_poly.entity_id
_entity_poly.type
_entity_poly.pdbx_seq_one_letter_code
_entity_poly.pdbx_strand_id
1 'polypeptide(L)'
;MTNGTESREEFSILILGGDTHYNRGDRAIRAAMLDPIRAWAPAARIYIVSRDAARDEAEWGVRVIARSIPALLRRTTFLHGLRLVLWGGGHLLQDDSSKVKNVYWATVLHALRHRTRCPLIGYGLGVGPVTTAWGCFFAARAVAQLDAFAARDETSAQLVRQWSRGRLPVRVLPDPAVCFRPADRAAARAALEQGQGVPLKEDEIRIGIGLRRWFHIRRRLVPLQWRYRLTAGRCPPTPPLFERFSDNLAGALNRFAAERAVRFLFFPMYVAPWEADDAESRALALKLKAPSHVLDLDVPAPLMKGMTGFCHLFIGVRLHSAILALGMNVPTLGLAYVRKGNDLFERIGLRDQALDISDAAGADGEDRLLEKLTGLYEHRDAVRAAQSKAWAPLESECRAGYSEFLREALARRRRND
;
A
#
# COMPACT_ATOMS: atom_id res chain seq x y z
N MET A 1 -16.21 -44.43 5.97
CA MET A 1 -15.39 -43.35 5.39
C MET A 1 -16.27 -42.54 4.46
N THR A 2 -17.01 -41.59 5.00
CA THR A 2 -17.98 -40.79 4.25
C THR A 2 -17.33 -39.47 3.84
N ASN A 3 -17.09 -39.31 2.55
CA ASN A 3 -16.86 -38.03 1.89
C ASN A 3 -18.02 -37.09 2.25
N GLY A 4 -17.78 -36.19 3.20
CA GLY A 4 -18.68 -35.08 3.49
C GLY A 4 -18.57 -34.04 2.38
N THR A 5 -19.37 -34.18 1.34
CA THR A 5 -19.77 -33.06 0.49
C THR A 5 -20.59 -32.09 1.33
N GLU A 6 -19.90 -31.19 2.05
CA GLU A 6 -20.52 -30.01 2.63
C GLU A 6 -21.19 -29.22 1.49
N SER A 7 -22.50 -29.05 1.58
CA SER A 7 -23.28 -28.17 0.73
C SER A 7 -22.60 -26.81 0.62
N ARG A 8 -22.16 -26.43 -0.59
CA ARG A 8 -21.57 -25.12 -0.91
C ARG A 8 -22.61 -24.01 -0.75
N GLU A 9 -22.97 -23.66 0.48
CA GLU A 9 -23.75 -22.45 0.76
C GLU A 9 -22.95 -21.22 0.28
N GLU A 10 -23.62 -20.30 -0.40
CA GLU A 10 -23.02 -19.04 -0.85
C GLU A 10 -22.39 -18.29 0.34
N PHE A 11 -21.07 -18.27 0.40
CA PHE A 11 -20.31 -17.68 1.49
C PHE A 11 -20.08 -16.19 1.21
N SER A 12 -20.75 -15.29 1.94
CA SER A 12 -20.62 -13.83 1.73
C SER A 12 -19.49 -13.23 2.58
N ILE A 13 -18.48 -12.66 1.93
CA ILE A 13 -17.33 -11.99 2.54
C ILE A 13 -17.40 -10.50 2.25
N LEU A 14 -17.22 -9.67 3.27
CA LEU A 14 -17.09 -8.22 3.11
C LEU A 14 -15.64 -7.78 3.35
N ILE A 15 -15.05 -7.03 2.43
CA ILE A 15 -13.70 -6.45 2.59
C ILE A 15 -13.78 -4.93 2.77
N LEU A 16 -13.29 -4.42 3.89
CA LEU A 16 -13.30 -3.01 4.28
C LEU A 16 -11.89 -2.46 4.47
N GLY A 17 -11.69 -1.19 4.09
CA GLY A 17 -10.40 -0.50 4.23
C GLY A 17 -9.88 0.01 2.89
N GLY A 18 -8.81 0.81 2.93
CA GLY A 18 -8.16 1.41 1.77
C GLY A 18 -8.96 2.52 1.07
N ASP A 19 -8.26 3.39 0.37
CA ASP A 19 -8.83 4.39 -0.55
C ASP A 19 -8.57 3.95 -2.01
N THR A 20 -9.33 2.98 -2.51
CA THR A 20 -9.12 2.43 -3.87
C THR A 20 -9.41 3.44 -4.98
N HIS A 21 -10.07 4.55 -4.68
CA HIS A 21 -10.40 5.56 -5.68
C HIS A 21 -9.20 6.43 -6.02
N TYR A 22 -8.48 6.95 -5.02
CA TYR A 22 -7.33 7.83 -5.24
C TYR A 22 -5.97 7.15 -5.03
N ASN A 23 -5.89 6.13 -4.17
CA ASN A 23 -4.63 5.49 -3.80
C ASN A 23 -4.42 4.18 -4.58
N ARG A 24 -3.49 4.23 -5.53
CA ARG A 24 -3.06 3.10 -6.36
C ARG A 24 -2.41 1.99 -5.55
N GLY A 25 -1.73 2.33 -4.44
CA GLY A 25 -1.21 1.34 -3.51
C GLY A 25 -2.32 0.53 -2.84
N ASP A 26 -3.40 1.19 -2.42
CA ASP A 26 -4.56 0.50 -1.83
C ASP A 26 -5.33 -0.33 -2.88
N ARG A 27 -5.35 0.08 -4.16
CA ARG A 27 -5.84 -0.77 -5.27
C ARG A 27 -5.00 -2.03 -5.41
N ALA A 28 -3.68 -1.91 -5.39
CA ALA A 28 -2.77 -3.06 -5.48
C ALA A 28 -2.95 -4.02 -4.29
N ILE A 29 -3.06 -3.50 -3.07
CA ILE A 29 -3.37 -4.31 -1.89
C ILE A 29 -4.71 -5.02 -2.06
N ARG A 30 -5.75 -4.30 -2.50
CA ARG A 30 -7.09 -4.87 -2.71
C ARG A 30 -7.04 -6.03 -3.68
N ALA A 31 -6.39 -5.86 -4.82
CA ALA A 31 -6.23 -6.91 -5.81
C ALA A 31 -5.45 -8.11 -5.23
N ALA A 32 -4.38 -7.85 -4.47
CA ALA A 32 -3.57 -8.90 -3.85
C ALA A 32 -4.29 -9.70 -2.74
N MET A 33 -5.28 -9.09 -2.07
CA MET A 33 -6.10 -9.80 -1.08
C MET A 33 -7.02 -10.85 -1.73
N LEU A 34 -7.43 -10.66 -2.99
CA LEU A 34 -8.46 -11.50 -3.61
C LEU A 34 -7.96 -12.90 -3.95
N ASP A 35 -6.71 -13.04 -4.40
CA ASP A 35 -6.17 -14.34 -4.81
C ASP A 35 -6.15 -15.36 -3.65
N PRO A 36 -5.60 -15.06 -2.46
CA PRO A 36 -5.64 -15.99 -1.32
C PRO A 36 -7.07 -16.29 -0.83
N ILE A 37 -7.97 -15.30 -0.90
CA ILE A 37 -9.37 -15.47 -0.48
C ILE A 37 -10.10 -16.41 -1.45
N ARG A 38 -9.91 -16.23 -2.76
CA ARG A 38 -10.52 -17.08 -3.80
C ARG A 38 -9.96 -18.49 -3.78
N ALA A 39 -8.66 -18.64 -3.53
CA ALA A 39 -8.04 -19.96 -3.36
C ALA A 39 -8.59 -20.70 -2.13
N TRP A 40 -8.85 -19.96 -1.04
CA TRP A 40 -9.41 -20.52 0.19
C TRP A 40 -10.92 -20.81 0.10
N ALA A 41 -11.70 -19.91 -0.49
CA ALA A 41 -13.15 -20.02 -0.62
C ALA A 41 -13.62 -19.69 -2.06
N PRO A 42 -13.49 -20.63 -3.01
CA PRO A 42 -13.80 -20.39 -4.43
C PRO A 42 -15.25 -20.02 -4.72
N ALA A 43 -16.19 -20.52 -3.90
CA ALA A 43 -17.63 -20.25 -4.03
C ALA A 43 -18.09 -18.99 -3.29
N ALA A 44 -17.18 -18.24 -2.66
CA ALA A 44 -17.54 -17.07 -1.88
C ALA A 44 -17.92 -15.88 -2.78
N ARG A 45 -19.02 -15.20 -2.44
CA ARG A 45 -19.29 -13.87 -2.96
C ARG A 45 -18.53 -12.83 -2.15
N ILE A 46 -17.68 -12.08 -2.84
CA ILE A 46 -16.89 -11.01 -2.23
C ILE A 46 -17.58 -9.68 -2.47
N TYR A 47 -17.82 -8.95 -1.38
CA TYR A 47 -18.41 -7.62 -1.37
C TYR A 47 -17.40 -6.58 -0.90
N ILE A 48 -17.44 -5.39 -1.50
CA ILE A 48 -16.59 -4.26 -1.13
C ILE A 48 -17.41 -2.97 -1.01
N VAL A 49 -16.81 -1.96 -0.38
CA VAL A 49 -17.31 -0.58 -0.38
C VAL A 49 -16.40 0.24 -1.28
N SER A 50 -16.95 0.81 -2.35
CA SER A 50 -16.19 1.61 -3.32
C SER A 50 -17.01 2.77 -3.86
N ARG A 51 -16.34 3.88 -4.15
CA ARG A 51 -16.95 5.04 -4.83
C ARG A 51 -17.17 4.81 -6.32
N ASP A 52 -16.41 3.89 -6.90
CA ASP A 52 -16.37 3.63 -8.33
C ASP A 52 -16.73 2.16 -8.57
N ALA A 53 -18.03 1.90 -8.62
CA ALA A 53 -18.54 0.54 -8.65
C ALA A 53 -18.20 -0.16 -9.97
N ALA A 54 -18.41 0.52 -11.10
CA ALA A 54 -18.20 -0.05 -12.42
C ALA A 54 -16.73 -0.50 -12.63
N ARG A 55 -15.77 0.34 -12.25
CA ARG A 55 -14.34 0.00 -12.35
C ARG A 55 -13.99 -1.19 -11.46
N ASP A 56 -14.33 -1.12 -10.17
CA ASP A 56 -13.85 -2.12 -9.20
C ASP A 56 -14.55 -3.48 -9.39
N GLU A 57 -15.81 -3.50 -9.82
CA GLU A 57 -16.50 -4.75 -10.19
C GLU A 57 -15.92 -5.37 -11.46
N ALA A 58 -15.60 -4.56 -12.48
CA ALA A 58 -14.99 -5.03 -13.73
C ALA A 58 -13.56 -5.53 -13.51
N GLU A 59 -12.72 -4.79 -12.77
CA GLU A 59 -11.32 -5.15 -12.54
C GLU A 59 -11.18 -6.40 -11.66
N TRP A 60 -12.03 -6.50 -10.63
CA TRP A 60 -11.84 -7.52 -9.60
C TRP A 60 -12.88 -8.63 -9.61
N GLY A 61 -13.97 -8.55 -10.36
CA GLY A 61 -15.04 -9.56 -10.32
C GLY A 61 -15.66 -9.71 -8.93
N VAL A 62 -15.79 -8.60 -8.21
CA VAL A 62 -16.43 -8.51 -6.88
C VAL A 62 -17.77 -7.78 -7.01
N ARG A 63 -18.53 -7.65 -5.90
CA ARG A 63 -19.75 -6.82 -5.86
C ARG A 63 -19.58 -5.61 -4.97
N VAL A 64 -20.02 -4.45 -5.42
CA VAL A 64 -19.96 -3.21 -4.63
C VAL A 64 -21.28 -3.02 -3.91
N ILE A 65 -21.26 -3.21 -2.59
CA ILE A 65 -22.49 -3.18 -1.78
C ILE A 65 -22.93 -1.75 -1.42
N ALA A 66 -21.98 -0.82 -1.33
CA ALA A 66 -22.24 0.57 -0.97
C ALA A 66 -21.13 1.50 -1.47
N ARG A 67 -21.50 2.78 -1.67
CA ARG A 67 -20.55 3.86 -2.02
C ARG A 67 -19.77 4.41 -0.82
N SER A 68 -20.22 4.11 0.40
CA SER A 68 -19.61 4.58 1.64
C SER A 68 -19.93 3.65 2.81
N ILE A 69 -19.12 3.71 3.87
CA ILE A 69 -19.35 2.93 5.09
C ILE A 69 -20.68 3.31 5.78
N PRO A 70 -21.08 4.60 5.90
CA PRO A 70 -22.40 4.94 6.42
C PRO A 70 -23.54 4.32 5.62
N ALA A 71 -23.43 4.26 4.29
CA ALA A 71 -24.44 3.61 3.45
C ALA A 71 -24.47 2.08 3.64
N LEU A 72 -23.31 1.45 3.84
CA LEU A 72 -23.22 0.03 4.21
C LEU A 72 -23.92 -0.25 5.53
N LEU A 73 -23.67 0.56 6.57
CA LEU A 73 -24.23 0.35 7.92
C LEU A 73 -25.77 0.46 7.98
N ARG A 74 -26.40 1.04 6.95
CA ARG A 74 -27.87 1.08 6.79
C ARG A 74 -28.46 -0.20 6.21
N ARG A 75 -27.65 -1.11 5.64
CA ARG A 75 -28.11 -2.35 5.01
C ARG A 75 -28.15 -3.52 6.00
N THR A 76 -29.04 -3.44 6.98
CA THR A 76 -29.15 -4.42 8.09
C THR A 76 -29.33 -5.86 7.60
N THR A 77 -30.23 -6.11 6.64
CA THR A 77 -30.48 -7.46 6.10
C THR A 77 -29.22 -8.09 5.49
N PHE A 78 -28.44 -7.30 4.76
CA PHE A 78 -27.17 -7.75 4.20
C PHE A 78 -26.16 -8.10 5.30
N LEU A 79 -26.03 -7.22 6.30
CA LEU A 79 -25.10 -7.42 7.42
C LEU A 79 -25.43 -8.68 8.25
N HIS A 80 -26.71 -9.02 8.41
CA HIS A 80 -27.13 -10.25 9.08
C HIS A 80 -26.75 -11.52 8.30
N GLY A 81 -26.70 -11.46 6.97
CA GLY A 81 -26.32 -12.59 6.11
C GLY A 81 -24.81 -12.73 5.86
N LEU A 82 -23.98 -11.82 6.39
CA LEU A 82 -22.52 -11.89 6.24
C LEU A 82 -21.92 -13.04 7.05
N ARG A 83 -20.91 -13.71 6.47
CA ARG A 83 -20.19 -14.81 7.13
C ARG A 83 -18.75 -14.47 7.50
N LEU A 84 -18.20 -13.39 6.96
CA LEU A 84 -16.87 -12.90 7.29
C LEU A 84 -16.73 -11.43 6.92
N VAL A 85 -16.13 -10.63 7.81
CA VAL A 85 -15.65 -9.29 7.52
C VAL A 85 -14.13 -9.26 7.64
N LEU A 86 -13.47 -8.91 6.54
CA LEU A 86 -12.05 -8.61 6.49
C LEU A 86 -11.87 -7.10 6.55
N TRP A 87 -11.33 -6.63 7.66
CA TRP A 87 -10.95 -5.24 7.82
C TRP A 87 -9.46 -5.12 7.60
N GLY A 88 -9.04 -4.54 6.49
CA GLY A 88 -7.62 -4.48 6.24
C GLY A 88 -7.17 -4.02 4.87
N GLY A 89 -5.87 -4.24 4.68
CA GLY A 89 -5.06 -3.61 3.68
C GLY A 89 -4.56 -2.22 4.10
N GLY A 90 -3.26 -1.99 3.94
CA GLY A 90 -2.64 -0.69 4.14
C GLY A 90 -2.50 -0.28 5.60
N HIS A 91 -2.74 1.00 5.89
CA HIS A 91 -2.40 1.63 7.16
C HIS A 91 -3.60 2.39 7.75
N LEU A 92 -4.43 1.70 8.53
CA LEU A 92 -5.76 2.21 8.93
C LEU A 92 -5.81 2.83 10.34
N LEU A 93 -4.92 2.43 11.25
CA LEU A 93 -4.80 3.01 12.59
C LEU A 93 -3.52 3.83 12.68
N GLN A 94 -3.62 5.15 12.81
CA GLN A 94 -2.46 6.05 12.92
C GLN A 94 -2.89 7.42 13.47
N ASP A 95 -1.98 8.11 14.14
CA ASP A 95 -2.17 9.51 14.57
C ASP A 95 -1.69 10.54 13.54
N ASP A 96 -1.09 10.08 12.44
CA ASP A 96 -0.32 10.93 11.53
C ASP A 96 -1.18 11.84 10.63
N SER A 97 -2.32 11.34 10.17
CA SER A 97 -3.17 12.05 9.21
C SER A 97 -4.35 12.77 9.88
N SER A 98 -4.78 12.31 11.05
CA SER A 98 -5.89 12.87 11.83
C SER A 98 -6.05 12.13 13.16
N LYS A 99 -6.34 12.89 14.23
CA LYS A 99 -6.76 12.33 15.52
C LYS A 99 -8.13 11.62 15.48
N VAL A 100 -8.95 11.87 14.45
CA VAL A 100 -10.31 11.31 14.31
C VAL A 100 -10.33 9.98 13.56
N LYS A 101 -9.24 9.61 12.85
CA LYS A 101 -9.19 8.36 12.07
C LYS A 101 -9.40 7.12 12.95
N ASN A 102 -8.78 7.10 14.13
CA ASN A 102 -8.94 6.00 15.09
C ASN A 102 -10.36 5.97 15.67
N VAL A 103 -10.98 7.13 15.92
CA VAL A 103 -12.39 7.24 16.34
C VAL A 103 -13.31 6.63 15.29
N TYR A 104 -13.14 7.03 14.03
CA TYR A 104 -13.93 6.54 12.90
C TYR A 104 -13.90 5.01 12.82
N TRP A 105 -12.72 4.40 12.86
CA TRP A 105 -12.61 2.94 12.80
C TRP A 105 -13.14 2.25 14.05
N ALA A 106 -12.93 2.81 15.24
CA ALA A 106 -13.54 2.29 16.46
C ALA A 106 -15.07 2.25 16.36
N THR A 107 -15.69 3.34 15.88
CA THR A 107 -17.15 3.41 15.68
C THR A 107 -17.64 2.44 14.62
N VAL A 108 -16.96 2.34 13.47
CA VAL A 108 -17.35 1.45 12.38
C VAL A 108 -17.27 -0.01 12.80
N LEU A 109 -16.17 -0.44 13.41
CA LEU A 109 -15.98 -1.83 13.82
C LEU A 109 -16.92 -2.21 14.96
N HIS A 110 -17.18 -1.29 15.90
CA HIS A 110 -18.18 -1.49 16.93
C HIS A 110 -19.58 -1.66 16.34
N ALA A 111 -19.96 -0.79 15.40
CA ALA A 111 -21.24 -0.88 14.71
C ALA A 111 -21.41 -2.20 13.93
N LEU A 112 -20.34 -2.71 13.31
CA LEU A 112 -20.33 -4.01 12.63
C LEU A 112 -20.43 -5.17 13.62
N ARG A 113 -19.69 -5.13 14.73
CA ARG A 113 -19.73 -6.17 15.77
C ARG A 113 -21.14 -6.34 16.37
N HIS A 114 -21.91 -5.25 16.49
CA HIS A 114 -23.29 -5.31 16.98
C HIS A 114 -24.34 -5.64 15.91
N ARG A 115 -24.02 -5.50 14.62
CA ARG A 115 -24.94 -5.75 13.49
C ARG A 115 -24.62 -7.01 12.70
N THR A 116 -23.55 -7.71 13.04
CA THR A 116 -23.11 -8.93 12.37
C THR A 116 -22.76 -9.95 13.44
N ARG A 117 -23.04 -11.23 13.18
CA ARG A 117 -22.62 -12.35 14.05
C ARG A 117 -21.37 -13.06 13.51
N CYS A 118 -20.75 -12.50 12.48
CA CYS A 118 -19.63 -13.14 11.81
C CYS A 118 -18.26 -12.72 12.38
N PRO A 119 -17.21 -13.50 12.10
CA PRO A 119 -15.82 -13.12 12.30
C PRO A 119 -15.48 -11.75 11.69
N LEU A 120 -14.83 -10.90 12.50
CA LEU A 120 -14.24 -9.64 12.09
C LEU A 120 -12.72 -9.76 12.26
N ILE A 121 -12.01 -9.83 11.13
CA ILE A 121 -10.58 -10.15 11.09
C ILE A 121 -9.80 -8.94 10.56
N GLY A 122 -8.75 -8.55 11.28
CA GLY A 122 -7.74 -7.62 10.78
C GLY A 122 -6.86 -8.31 9.73
N TYR A 123 -6.78 -7.79 8.51
CA TYR A 123 -6.07 -8.45 7.39
C TYR A 123 -4.93 -7.59 6.84
N GLY A 124 -3.68 -8.00 7.09
CA GLY A 124 -2.49 -7.38 6.49
C GLY A 124 -2.35 -5.90 6.80
N LEU A 125 -2.60 -5.53 8.05
CA LEU A 125 -2.66 -4.14 8.47
C LEU A 125 -1.33 -3.66 9.08
N GLY A 126 -0.92 -2.47 8.64
CA GLY A 126 0.02 -1.64 9.38
C GLY A 126 -0.69 -0.72 10.35
N VAL A 127 -0.05 -0.51 11.49
CA VAL A 127 -0.56 0.28 12.61
C VAL A 127 0.52 1.25 13.08
N GLY A 128 0.17 2.52 13.20
CA GLY A 128 0.95 3.54 13.88
C GLY A 128 2.03 4.25 13.06
N PRO A 129 2.65 5.29 13.63
CA PRO A 129 2.65 5.61 15.04
C PRO A 129 1.29 6.08 15.57
N VAL A 130 0.96 5.63 16.78
CA VAL A 130 -0.15 6.12 17.60
C VAL A 130 0.47 6.47 18.94
N THR A 131 0.51 7.76 19.26
CA THR A 131 1.26 8.29 20.41
C THR A 131 0.38 9.12 21.34
N THR A 132 -0.81 9.50 20.89
CA THR A 132 -1.76 10.25 21.70
C THR A 132 -2.58 9.31 22.58
N ALA A 133 -2.86 9.71 23.83
CA ALA A 133 -3.68 8.90 24.74
C ALA A 133 -5.07 8.58 24.15
N TRP A 134 -5.71 9.57 23.53
CA TRP A 134 -6.97 9.40 22.82
C TRP A 134 -6.87 8.47 21.61
N GLY A 135 -5.80 8.61 20.81
CA GLY A 135 -5.53 7.71 19.67
C GLY A 135 -5.36 6.26 20.13
N CYS A 136 -4.56 6.03 21.17
CA CYS A 136 -4.38 4.71 21.78
C CYS A 136 -5.70 4.13 22.31
N PHE A 137 -6.51 4.95 22.99
CA PHE A 137 -7.82 4.52 23.52
C PHE A 137 -8.74 4.01 22.40
N PHE A 138 -8.92 4.79 21.32
CA PHE A 138 -9.80 4.39 20.23
C PHE A 138 -9.20 3.27 19.37
N ALA A 139 -7.89 3.24 19.17
CA ALA A 139 -7.22 2.13 18.52
C ALA A 139 -7.41 0.82 19.30
N ALA A 140 -7.30 0.85 20.62
CA ALA A 140 -7.59 -0.30 21.47
C ALA A 140 -9.06 -0.71 21.43
N ARG A 141 -10.01 0.25 21.39
CA ARG A 141 -11.44 -0.03 21.21
C ARG A 141 -11.72 -0.72 19.87
N ALA A 142 -11.09 -0.27 18.80
CA ALA A 142 -11.17 -0.86 17.46
C ALA A 142 -10.64 -2.30 17.47
N VAL A 143 -9.43 -2.51 18.00
CA VAL A 143 -8.80 -3.85 18.13
C VAL A 143 -9.63 -4.81 18.98
N ALA A 144 -10.27 -4.31 20.04
CA ALA A 144 -11.14 -5.12 20.89
C ALA A 144 -12.39 -5.66 20.17
N GLN A 145 -12.73 -5.15 18.98
CA GLN A 145 -13.82 -5.69 18.17
C GLN A 145 -13.40 -6.84 17.27
N LEU A 146 -12.12 -7.23 17.23
CA LEU A 146 -11.60 -8.22 16.28
C LEU A 146 -11.51 -9.61 16.91
N ASP A 147 -11.58 -10.65 16.08
CA ASP A 147 -11.37 -12.04 16.52
C ASP A 147 -9.94 -12.55 16.23
N ALA A 148 -9.28 -11.97 15.23
CA ALA A 148 -7.88 -12.23 14.89
C ALA A 148 -7.28 -11.04 14.13
N PHE A 149 -5.95 -10.94 14.12
CA PHE A 149 -5.22 -9.87 13.44
C PHE A 149 -3.97 -10.38 12.71
N ALA A 150 -3.92 -10.16 11.40
CA ALA A 150 -2.70 -10.28 10.61
C ALA A 150 -2.04 -8.89 10.51
N ALA A 151 -0.93 -8.72 11.21
CA ALA A 151 -0.08 -7.54 11.14
C ALA A 151 0.90 -7.67 9.97
N ARG A 152 1.13 -6.58 9.23
CA ARG A 152 2.09 -6.59 8.11
C ARG A 152 3.55 -6.45 8.55
N ASP A 153 3.79 -5.97 9.77
CA ASP A 153 5.10 -5.68 10.35
C ASP A 153 5.09 -5.95 11.86
N GLU A 154 6.26 -6.27 12.42
CA GLU A 154 6.42 -6.63 13.84
C GLU A 154 6.03 -5.46 14.76
N THR A 155 6.38 -4.23 14.39
CA THR A 155 6.02 -3.04 15.17
C THR A 155 4.51 -2.89 15.30
N SER A 156 3.76 -3.18 14.24
CA SER A 156 2.29 -3.19 14.25
C SER A 156 1.74 -4.33 15.11
N ALA A 157 2.34 -5.52 15.05
CA ALA A 157 1.96 -6.65 15.88
C ALA A 157 2.13 -6.35 17.37
N GLN A 158 3.24 -5.73 17.76
CA GLN A 158 3.53 -5.34 19.16
C GLN A 158 2.48 -4.37 19.70
N LEU A 159 2.13 -3.33 18.95
CA LEU A 159 1.08 -2.37 19.34
C LEU A 159 -0.27 -3.06 19.55
N VAL A 160 -0.66 -3.95 18.64
CA VAL A 160 -1.93 -4.69 18.73
C VAL A 160 -1.93 -5.67 19.90
N ARG A 161 -0.83 -6.38 20.15
CA ARG A 161 -0.67 -7.26 21.32
C ARG A 161 -0.78 -6.46 22.62
N GLN A 162 -0.18 -5.27 22.68
CA GLN A 162 -0.28 -4.37 23.82
C GLN A 162 -1.73 -3.92 24.06
N TRP A 163 -2.42 -3.43 23.03
CA TRP A 163 -3.80 -2.95 23.17
C TRP A 163 -4.82 -4.05 23.48
N SER A 164 -4.62 -5.24 22.91
CA SER A 164 -5.46 -6.41 23.20
C SER A 164 -5.09 -7.11 24.52
N ARG A 165 -4.02 -6.68 25.20
CA ARG A 165 -3.46 -7.34 26.39
C ARG A 165 -3.15 -8.82 26.14
N GLY A 166 -2.65 -9.13 24.95
CA GLY A 166 -2.32 -10.50 24.51
C GLY A 166 -3.50 -11.43 24.25
N ARG A 167 -4.75 -10.95 24.34
CA ARG A 167 -5.95 -11.79 24.17
C ARG A 167 -6.32 -12.03 22.72
N LEU A 168 -5.92 -11.14 21.82
CA LEU A 168 -6.21 -11.26 20.39
C LEU A 168 -5.12 -12.11 19.73
N PRO A 169 -5.46 -13.16 18.97
CA PRO A 169 -4.51 -13.84 18.10
C PRO A 169 -3.89 -12.85 17.10
N VAL A 170 -2.58 -12.63 17.20
CA VAL A 170 -1.83 -11.77 16.28
C VAL A 170 -0.78 -12.59 15.55
N ARG A 171 -0.84 -12.60 14.22
CA ARG A 171 0.18 -13.20 13.34
C ARG A 171 0.84 -12.09 12.54
N VAL A 172 2.15 -12.17 12.37
CA VAL A 172 2.90 -11.28 11.48
C VAL A 172 2.98 -11.97 10.13
N LEU A 173 2.56 -11.28 9.07
CA LEU A 173 2.62 -11.74 7.69
C LEU A 173 3.23 -10.62 6.84
N PRO A 174 3.76 -10.90 5.64
CA PRO A 174 4.17 -9.86 4.71
C PRO A 174 3.00 -8.95 4.31
N ASP A 175 3.30 -7.73 3.86
CA ASP A 175 2.27 -6.87 3.25
C ASP A 175 1.59 -7.63 2.08
N PRO A 176 0.25 -7.62 1.96
CA PRO A 176 -0.43 -8.36 0.90
C PRO A 176 0.08 -8.03 -0.50
N ALA A 177 0.52 -6.80 -0.75
CA ALA A 177 1.04 -6.38 -2.05
C ALA A 177 2.32 -7.13 -2.49
N VAL A 178 3.03 -7.79 -1.57
CA VAL A 178 4.21 -8.62 -1.88
C VAL A 178 3.84 -9.77 -2.82
N CYS A 179 2.75 -10.48 -2.54
CA CYS A 179 2.31 -11.62 -3.34
C CYS A 179 1.44 -11.26 -4.55
N PHE A 180 1.35 -9.97 -4.86
CA PHE A 180 0.58 -9.50 -5.99
C PHE A 180 1.20 -9.91 -7.34
N ARG A 181 0.40 -10.43 -8.27
CA ARG A 181 0.89 -10.89 -9.57
C ARG A 181 0.93 -9.74 -10.60
N PRO A 182 2.02 -9.60 -11.37
CA PRO A 182 2.04 -8.66 -12.49
C PRO A 182 1.21 -9.20 -13.66
N ALA A 183 0.83 -8.29 -14.57
CA ALA A 183 0.34 -8.66 -15.89
C ALA A 183 1.46 -9.23 -16.75
N ASP A 184 1.09 -9.90 -17.84
CA ASP A 184 2.04 -10.41 -18.83
C ASP A 184 2.94 -9.29 -19.37
N ARG A 185 4.21 -9.64 -19.62
CA ARG A 185 5.22 -8.68 -20.08
C ARG A 185 4.80 -7.95 -21.37
N ALA A 186 4.14 -8.64 -22.30
CA ALA A 186 3.65 -8.04 -23.54
C ALA A 186 2.54 -7.00 -23.29
N ALA A 187 1.60 -7.30 -22.40
CA ALA A 187 0.53 -6.37 -22.05
C ALA A 187 1.06 -5.14 -21.30
N ALA A 188 2.00 -5.35 -20.37
CA ALA A 188 2.68 -4.25 -19.67
C ALA A 188 3.53 -3.39 -20.62
N ARG A 189 4.18 -4.01 -21.63
CA ARG A 189 4.90 -3.30 -22.69
C ARG A 189 3.96 -2.40 -23.49
N ALA A 190 2.86 -2.96 -23.98
CA ALA A 190 1.86 -2.23 -24.74
C ALA A 190 1.25 -1.08 -23.92
N ALA A 191 0.99 -1.30 -22.63
CA ALA A 191 0.53 -0.25 -21.73
C ALA A 191 1.52 0.92 -21.64
N LEU A 192 2.83 0.67 -21.59
CA LEU A 192 3.85 1.73 -21.60
C LEU A 192 3.97 2.43 -22.96
N GLU A 193 4.16 1.66 -24.04
CA GLU A 193 4.45 2.24 -25.36
C GLU A 193 3.21 2.91 -25.96
N GLN A 194 2.08 2.21 -26.00
CA GLN A 194 0.85 2.68 -26.65
C GLN A 194 -0.04 3.47 -25.68
N GLY A 195 -0.18 2.98 -24.44
CA GLY A 195 -1.05 3.60 -23.44
C GLY A 195 -0.48 4.87 -22.81
N GLN A 196 0.83 4.94 -22.63
CA GLN A 196 1.51 6.06 -21.95
C GLN A 196 2.45 6.84 -22.87
N GLY A 197 2.66 6.41 -24.11
CA GLY A 197 3.56 7.08 -25.05
C GLY A 197 5.04 7.00 -24.66
N VAL A 198 5.45 5.99 -23.88
CA VAL A 198 6.82 5.83 -23.40
C VAL A 198 7.62 4.96 -24.37
N PRO A 199 8.62 5.50 -25.09
CA PRO A 199 9.47 4.68 -25.94
C PRO A 199 10.42 3.84 -25.10
N LEU A 200 10.47 2.52 -25.36
CA LEU A 200 11.33 1.58 -24.65
C LEU A 200 12.58 1.26 -25.47
N LYS A 201 13.50 2.22 -25.56
CA LYS A 201 14.78 2.02 -26.26
C LYS A 201 15.74 1.17 -25.43
N GLU A 202 16.52 0.31 -26.07
CA GLU A 202 17.42 -0.62 -25.35
C GLU A 202 18.63 0.07 -24.73
N ASP A 203 19.10 1.16 -25.32
CA ASP A 203 20.26 1.96 -24.91
C ASP A 203 19.95 2.96 -23.78
N GLU A 204 18.67 3.15 -23.43
CA GLU A 204 18.24 4.09 -22.39
C GLU A 204 18.09 3.42 -21.01
N ILE A 205 18.70 4.02 -19.99
CA ILE A 205 18.48 3.69 -18.58
C ILE A 205 17.14 4.26 -18.13
N ARG A 206 16.16 3.41 -17.83
CA ARG A 206 14.86 3.84 -17.28
C ARG A 206 14.89 3.86 -15.77
N ILE A 207 14.61 5.01 -15.16
CA ILE A 207 14.54 5.16 -13.71
C ILE A 207 13.10 5.46 -13.32
N GLY A 208 12.48 4.55 -12.58
CA GLY A 208 11.14 4.72 -12.03
C GLY A 208 11.16 5.56 -10.74
N ILE A 209 10.21 6.46 -10.56
CA ILE A 209 10.13 7.35 -9.39
C ILE A 209 8.72 7.32 -8.81
N GLY A 210 8.56 6.72 -7.64
CA GLY A 210 7.33 6.74 -6.84
C GLY A 210 7.37 7.86 -5.80
N LEU A 211 7.17 9.10 -6.26
CA LEU A 211 7.24 10.29 -5.40
C LEU A 211 6.05 10.33 -4.43
N ARG A 212 6.29 10.85 -3.22
CA ARG A 212 5.26 11.19 -2.25
C ARG A 212 5.45 12.63 -1.84
N ARG A 213 4.39 13.44 -1.89
CA ARG A 213 4.40 14.73 -1.22
C ARG A 213 4.55 14.55 0.29
N TRP A 214 5.74 14.82 0.81
CA TRP A 214 6.02 14.67 2.23
C TRP A 214 5.58 15.93 2.99
N PHE A 215 4.70 15.75 3.97
CA PHE A 215 4.40 16.77 4.96
C PHE A 215 5.01 16.34 6.29
N HIS A 216 5.61 17.27 7.03
CA HIS A 216 5.73 17.07 8.47
C HIS A 216 4.34 16.84 9.01
N ILE A 217 4.12 15.63 9.51
CA ILE A 217 2.94 15.22 10.25
C ILE A 217 2.81 16.17 11.46
N ARG A 218 2.11 17.29 11.25
CA ARG A 218 1.64 18.11 12.36
C ARG A 218 0.35 17.46 12.85
N ARG A 219 0.38 16.96 14.09
CA ARG A 219 -0.70 16.25 14.82
C ARG A 219 -1.98 17.09 14.94
N ARG A 220 -2.67 17.33 13.83
CA ARG A 220 -3.88 18.15 13.75
C ARG A 220 -5.13 17.27 13.92
N LEU A 221 -6.16 17.86 14.53
CA LEU A 221 -7.42 17.15 14.82
C LEU A 221 -8.12 16.69 13.54
N VAL A 222 -8.24 17.60 12.57
CA VAL A 222 -9.06 17.41 11.37
C VAL A 222 -8.29 16.70 10.24
N PRO A 223 -8.85 15.66 9.59
CA PRO A 223 -8.25 15.00 8.43
C PRO A 223 -7.95 15.96 7.28
N LEU A 224 -6.87 15.66 6.55
CA LEU A 224 -6.41 16.48 5.42
C LEU A 224 -7.51 16.70 4.36
N GLN A 225 -8.26 15.64 4.02
CA GLN A 225 -9.36 15.71 3.06
C GLN A 225 -10.50 16.67 3.49
N TRP A 226 -10.72 16.84 4.79
CA TRP A 226 -11.74 17.77 5.32
C TRP A 226 -11.18 19.18 5.34
N ARG A 227 -9.89 19.33 5.69
CA ARG A 227 -9.21 20.63 5.61
C ARG A 227 -9.22 21.18 4.19
N TYR A 228 -8.91 20.36 3.19
CA TYR A 228 -9.00 20.75 1.79
C TYR A 228 -10.38 21.29 1.41
N ARG A 229 -11.45 20.64 1.88
CA ARG A 229 -12.83 21.12 1.69
C ARG A 229 -13.09 22.44 2.43
N LEU A 230 -12.61 22.57 3.66
CA LEU A 230 -12.75 23.79 4.48
C LEU A 230 -11.95 24.96 3.91
N THR A 231 -10.85 24.72 3.20
CA THR A 231 -10.02 25.75 2.55
C THR A 231 -10.46 26.00 1.10
N ALA A 232 -11.72 25.72 0.76
CA ALA A 232 -12.31 25.91 -0.57
C ALA A 232 -11.46 25.29 -1.71
N GLY A 233 -10.86 24.13 -1.45
CA GLY A 233 -10.08 23.41 -2.45
C GLY A 233 -8.67 23.95 -2.70
N ARG A 234 -8.16 24.88 -1.87
CA ARG A 234 -6.74 25.27 -1.94
C ARG A 234 -5.86 24.13 -1.46
N CYS A 235 -4.95 23.69 -2.32
CA CYS A 235 -3.92 22.73 -1.96
C CYS A 235 -3.02 23.38 -0.88
N PRO A 236 -2.63 22.66 0.19
CA PRO A 236 -1.65 23.18 1.15
C PRO A 236 -0.37 23.61 0.42
N PRO A 237 0.35 24.66 0.87
CA PRO A 237 1.65 24.99 0.31
C PRO A 237 2.65 23.85 0.54
N THR A 238 3.61 23.74 -0.37
CA THR A 238 4.66 22.72 -0.29
C THR A 238 5.58 23.03 0.89
N PRO A 239 5.89 22.05 1.76
CA PRO A 239 6.78 22.29 2.90
C PRO A 239 8.21 22.62 2.44
N PRO A 240 8.90 23.58 3.06
CA PRO A 240 10.28 23.95 2.67
C PRO A 240 11.26 22.78 2.70
N LEU A 241 11.09 21.83 3.63
CA LEU A 241 11.91 20.63 3.70
C LEU A 241 11.66 19.67 2.52
N PHE A 242 10.42 19.59 2.02
CA PHE A 242 10.12 18.81 0.83
C PHE A 242 10.62 19.51 -0.44
N GLU A 243 10.55 20.84 -0.50
CA GLU A 243 11.14 21.60 -1.62
C GLU A 243 12.64 21.35 -1.72
N ARG A 244 13.37 21.47 -0.60
CA ARG A 244 14.81 21.13 -0.56
C ARG A 244 15.09 19.69 -0.97
N PHE A 245 14.33 18.73 -0.46
CA PHE A 245 14.43 17.34 -0.91
C PHE A 245 14.20 17.19 -2.42
N SER A 246 13.18 17.85 -2.96
CA SER A 246 12.86 17.83 -4.39
C SER A 246 14.00 18.43 -5.22
N ASP A 247 14.62 19.52 -4.76
CA ASP A 247 15.75 20.15 -5.42
C ASP A 247 16.99 19.25 -5.39
N ASN A 248 17.34 18.69 -4.22
CA ASN A 248 18.43 17.73 -4.07
C ASN A 248 18.24 16.49 -4.96
N LEU A 249 17.01 15.96 -5.02
CA LEU A 249 16.69 14.83 -5.88
C LEU A 249 16.82 15.20 -7.37
N ALA A 250 16.36 16.39 -7.78
CA ALA A 250 16.54 16.86 -9.15
C ALA A 250 18.02 17.01 -9.52
N GLY A 251 18.82 17.59 -8.63
CA GLY A 251 20.27 17.75 -8.81
C GLY A 251 20.98 16.41 -8.99
N ALA A 252 20.70 15.45 -8.10
CA ALA A 252 21.27 14.11 -8.16
C ALA A 252 20.87 13.37 -9.45
N LEU A 253 19.60 13.42 -9.85
CA LEU A 253 19.12 12.79 -11.09
C LEU A 253 19.75 13.42 -12.34
N ASN A 254 19.87 14.75 -12.37
CA ASN A 254 20.52 15.47 -13.48
C ASN A 254 22.01 15.14 -13.57
N ARG A 255 22.73 15.05 -12.43
CA ARG A 255 24.14 14.63 -12.40
C ARG A 255 24.33 13.19 -12.83
N PHE A 256 23.46 12.27 -12.38
CA PHE A 256 23.49 10.88 -12.82
C PHE A 256 23.26 10.75 -14.34
N ALA A 257 22.35 11.56 -14.89
CA ALA A 257 22.01 11.56 -16.31
C ALA A 257 22.98 12.33 -17.22
N ALA A 258 23.96 13.07 -16.67
CA ALA A 258 24.83 13.94 -17.48
C ALA A 258 25.64 13.20 -18.55
N GLU A 259 26.06 11.96 -18.26
CA GLU A 259 26.90 11.12 -19.14
C GLU A 259 26.19 9.83 -19.56
N ARG A 260 24.88 9.73 -19.34
CA ARG A 260 24.11 8.51 -19.54
C ARG A 260 22.82 8.81 -20.29
N ALA A 261 22.45 7.98 -21.25
CA ALA A 261 21.12 8.04 -21.85
C ALA A 261 20.10 7.59 -20.81
N VAL A 262 19.40 8.53 -20.17
CA VAL A 262 18.44 8.26 -19.08
C VAL A 262 17.04 8.72 -19.45
N ARG A 263 16.03 7.97 -19.00
CA ARG A 263 14.62 8.34 -19.04
C ARG A 263 13.99 8.17 -17.66
N PHE A 264 13.28 9.19 -17.19
CA PHE A 264 12.57 9.17 -15.92
C PHE A 264 11.09 8.83 -16.12
N LEU A 265 10.58 7.86 -15.34
CA LEU A 265 9.18 7.44 -15.35
C LEU A 265 8.59 7.67 -13.97
N PHE A 266 7.65 8.59 -13.83
CA PHE A 266 7.00 8.87 -12.54
C PHE A 266 5.75 8.01 -12.36
N PHE A 267 5.64 7.40 -11.19
CA PHE A 267 4.54 6.53 -10.78
C PHE A 267 3.73 7.21 -9.66
N PRO A 268 2.82 8.15 -9.97
CA PRO A 268 2.04 8.85 -8.95
C PRO A 268 1.04 7.90 -8.28
N MET A 269 1.28 7.54 -7.02
CA MET A 269 0.50 6.52 -6.32
C MET A 269 -0.76 7.07 -5.64
N TYR A 270 -0.84 8.37 -5.35
CA TYR A 270 -2.02 9.00 -4.72
C TYR A 270 -2.38 10.31 -5.44
N VAL A 271 -3.41 10.24 -6.27
CA VAL A 271 -3.81 11.33 -7.20
C VAL A 271 -4.95 12.21 -6.70
N ALA A 272 -5.17 12.26 -5.38
CA ALA A 272 -6.16 13.18 -4.82
C ALA A 272 -5.58 14.59 -4.70
N PRO A 273 -6.41 15.66 -4.82
CA PRO A 273 -5.94 17.06 -4.77
C PRO A 273 -5.15 17.46 -3.52
N TRP A 274 -5.30 16.73 -2.41
CA TRP A 274 -4.65 17.03 -1.14
C TRP A 274 -3.32 16.29 -0.90
N GLU A 275 -3.08 15.18 -1.59
CA GLU A 275 -1.76 14.50 -1.59
C GLU A 275 -0.98 14.87 -2.85
N ALA A 276 -1.64 14.87 -4.02
CA ALA A 276 -1.19 15.43 -5.29
C ALA A 276 0.17 14.89 -5.76
N ASP A 277 0.40 13.57 -5.63
CA ASP A 277 1.65 12.94 -6.08
C ASP A 277 1.92 13.20 -7.57
N ASP A 278 0.85 13.28 -8.37
CA ASP A 278 0.91 13.58 -9.80
C ASP A 278 1.37 15.01 -10.07
N ALA A 279 0.88 15.98 -9.30
CA ALA A 279 1.31 17.38 -9.42
C ALA A 279 2.77 17.56 -9.00
N GLU A 280 3.20 16.94 -7.90
CA GLU A 280 4.59 17.00 -7.45
C GLU A 280 5.53 16.24 -8.40
N SER A 281 5.06 15.14 -9.00
CA SER A 281 5.82 14.43 -10.04
C SER A 281 6.03 15.31 -11.27
N ARG A 282 5.00 16.05 -11.71
CA ARG A 282 5.13 17.02 -12.81
C ARG A 282 6.08 18.16 -12.44
N ALA A 283 5.99 18.69 -11.23
CA ALA A 283 6.87 19.76 -10.75
C ALA A 283 8.34 19.32 -10.72
N LEU A 284 8.63 18.11 -10.25
CA LEU A 284 9.99 17.55 -10.29
C LEU A 284 10.45 17.25 -11.72
N ALA A 285 9.60 16.70 -12.58
CA ALA A 285 9.92 16.43 -13.98
C ALA A 285 10.36 17.69 -14.75
N LEU A 286 9.76 18.84 -14.46
CA LEU A 286 10.16 20.14 -15.05
C LEU A 286 11.58 20.59 -14.66
N LYS A 287 12.14 20.07 -13.56
CA LYS A 287 13.51 20.35 -13.12
C LYS A 287 14.55 19.43 -13.77
N LEU A 288 14.11 18.38 -14.49
CA LEU A 288 14.98 17.37 -15.07
C LEU A 288 15.34 17.71 -16.52
N LYS A 289 16.61 17.50 -16.87
CA LYS A 289 17.13 17.75 -18.24
C LYS A 289 16.86 16.58 -19.18
N ALA A 290 16.81 15.36 -18.65
CA ALA A 290 16.57 14.16 -19.44
C ALA A 290 15.05 13.90 -19.65
N PRO A 291 14.66 13.16 -20.70
CA PRO A 291 13.26 12.86 -20.98
C PRO A 291 12.53 12.26 -19.78
N SER A 292 11.38 12.85 -19.45
CA SER A 292 10.59 12.50 -18.27
C SER A 292 9.13 12.28 -18.64
N HIS A 293 8.51 11.24 -18.08
CA HIS A 293 7.11 10.90 -18.31
C HIS A 293 6.39 10.74 -16.97
N VAL A 294 5.29 11.47 -16.77
CA VAL A 294 4.41 11.28 -15.61
C VAL A 294 3.25 10.40 -16.05
N LEU A 295 3.23 9.15 -15.56
CA LEU A 295 2.30 8.13 -16.02
C LEU A 295 0.89 8.38 -15.45
N ASP A 296 -0.13 8.20 -16.29
CA ASP A 296 -1.50 8.06 -15.82
C ASP A 296 -1.73 6.61 -15.37
N LEU A 297 -1.69 6.43 -14.07
CA LEU A 297 -1.84 5.14 -13.41
C LEU A 297 -3.30 4.78 -13.13
N ASP A 298 -4.28 5.32 -13.85
CA ASP A 298 -5.65 4.75 -13.87
C ASP A 298 -5.76 3.47 -14.72
N VAL A 299 -4.81 2.56 -14.51
CA VAL A 299 -4.76 1.24 -15.13
C VAL A 299 -4.99 0.16 -14.06
N PRO A 300 -5.41 -1.05 -14.46
CA PRO A 300 -5.47 -2.19 -13.58
C PRO A 300 -4.14 -2.40 -12.82
N ALA A 301 -4.24 -2.75 -11.53
CA ALA A 301 -3.05 -2.91 -10.70
C ALA A 301 -2.01 -3.91 -11.28
N PRO A 302 -2.37 -5.04 -11.92
CA PRO A 302 -1.38 -5.96 -12.48
C PRO A 302 -0.54 -5.32 -13.59
N LEU A 303 -1.16 -4.47 -14.42
CA LEU A 303 -0.46 -3.72 -15.45
C LEU A 303 0.51 -2.72 -14.82
N MET A 304 0.08 -1.98 -13.79
CA MET A 304 0.96 -1.06 -13.06
C MET A 304 2.22 -1.76 -12.54
N LYS A 305 2.07 -2.94 -11.90
CA LYS A 305 3.22 -3.73 -11.44
C LYS A 305 4.10 -4.17 -12.62
N GLY A 306 3.50 -4.67 -13.70
CA GLY A 306 4.22 -5.09 -14.89
C GLY A 306 5.02 -3.95 -15.54
N MET A 307 4.45 -2.75 -15.63
CA MET A 307 5.11 -1.55 -16.16
C MET A 307 6.34 -1.18 -15.34
N THR A 308 6.28 -1.30 -14.01
CA THR A 308 7.44 -1.08 -13.14
C THR A 308 8.61 -2.01 -13.50
N GLY A 309 8.35 -3.23 -13.95
CA GLY A 309 9.38 -4.20 -14.37
C GLY A 309 10.19 -3.80 -15.60
N PHE A 310 9.82 -2.73 -16.32
CA PHE A 310 10.63 -2.17 -17.41
C PHE A 310 11.65 -1.14 -16.93
N CYS A 311 11.65 -0.77 -15.65
CA CYS A 311 12.65 0.11 -15.07
C CYS A 311 13.96 -0.65 -14.80
N HIS A 312 15.09 0.03 -14.97
CA HIS A 312 16.40 -0.48 -14.59
C HIS A 312 16.74 -0.16 -13.12
N LEU A 313 16.22 0.96 -12.61
CA LEU A 313 16.29 1.38 -11.21
C LEU A 313 14.93 1.93 -10.77
N PHE A 314 14.67 1.91 -9.47
CA PHE A 314 13.48 2.53 -8.91
C PHE A 314 13.79 3.36 -7.66
N ILE A 315 13.18 4.53 -7.51
CA ILE A 315 13.24 5.37 -6.32
C ILE A 315 11.85 5.39 -5.69
N GLY A 316 11.70 4.74 -4.54
CA GLY A 316 10.42 4.60 -3.86
C GLY A 316 10.33 5.45 -2.60
N VAL A 317 9.66 6.61 -2.68
CA VAL A 317 9.23 7.36 -1.48
C VAL A 317 7.90 6.79 -0.96
N ARG A 318 7.04 6.32 -1.87
CA ARG A 318 5.82 5.56 -1.56
C ARG A 318 6.17 4.09 -1.33
N LEU A 319 5.84 3.56 -0.14
CA LEU A 319 6.06 2.14 0.19
C LEU A 319 5.52 1.18 -0.88
N HIS A 320 4.27 1.34 -1.33
CA HIS A 320 3.70 0.42 -2.32
C HIS A 320 4.39 0.51 -3.69
N SER A 321 4.91 1.68 -4.09
CA SER A 321 5.71 1.76 -5.32
C SER A 321 7.02 0.96 -5.20
N ALA A 322 7.66 1.03 -4.03
CA ALA A 322 8.86 0.23 -3.74
C ALA A 322 8.53 -1.28 -3.71
N ILE A 323 7.41 -1.69 -3.09
CA ILE A 323 6.98 -3.10 -3.08
C ILE A 323 6.76 -3.63 -4.51
N LEU A 324 6.11 -2.85 -5.38
CA LEU A 324 5.87 -3.25 -6.76
C LEU A 324 7.18 -3.39 -7.53
N ALA A 325 8.12 -2.45 -7.38
CA ALA A 325 9.44 -2.50 -8.01
C ALA A 325 10.28 -3.68 -7.50
N LEU A 326 10.31 -3.87 -6.18
CA LEU A 326 11.03 -4.96 -5.53
C LEU A 326 10.50 -6.32 -6.03
N GLY A 327 9.18 -6.45 -6.12
CA GLY A 327 8.50 -7.64 -6.64
C GLY A 327 8.59 -7.85 -8.14
N MET A 328 9.23 -6.94 -8.88
CA MET A 328 9.63 -7.12 -10.29
C MET A 328 11.14 -7.33 -10.44
N ASN A 329 11.85 -7.53 -9.33
CA ASN A 329 13.30 -7.64 -9.27
C ASN A 329 14.04 -6.42 -9.88
N VAL A 330 13.49 -5.23 -9.67
CA VAL A 330 14.11 -3.95 -10.02
C VAL A 330 14.91 -3.44 -8.81
N PRO A 331 16.21 -3.13 -8.94
CA PRO A 331 17.00 -2.50 -7.88
C PRO A 331 16.32 -1.22 -7.41
N THR A 332 16.02 -1.12 -6.12
CA THR A 332 15.19 -0.05 -5.57
C THR A 332 15.89 0.71 -4.46
N LEU A 333 15.96 2.04 -4.57
CA LEU A 333 16.32 2.97 -3.50
C LEU A 333 15.06 3.35 -2.73
N GLY A 334 14.97 2.95 -1.46
CA GLY A 334 13.91 3.35 -0.55
C GLY A 334 14.17 4.70 0.09
N LEU A 335 13.21 5.62 0.03
CA LEU A 335 13.30 6.91 0.73
C LEU A 335 12.23 6.97 1.83
N ALA A 336 12.63 6.63 3.05
CA ALA A 336 11.72 6.49 4.18
C ALA A 336 11.51 7.83 4.89
N TYR A 337 10.25 8.20 5.14
CA TYR A 337 9.88 9.43 5.84
C TYR A 337 9.41 9.20 7.28
N VAL A 338 9.29 7.94 7.68
CA VAL A 338 9.01 7.46 9.04
C VAL A 338 9.89 6.24 9.24
N ARG A 339 10.36 5.99 10.48
CA ARG A 339 11.22 4.84 10.80
C ARG A 339 10.67 3.51 10.25
N LYS A 340 9.34 3.31 10.33
CA LYS A 340 8.62 2.14 9.78
C LYS A 340 8.76 1.94 8.27
N GLY A 341 9.14 2.98 7.52
CA GLY A 341 9.35 2.89 6.08
C GLY A 341 10.56 2.02 5.71
N ASN A 342 11.50 1.83 6.64
CA ASN A 342 12.68 0.99 6.43
C ASN A 342 12.44 -0.49 6.75
N ASP A 343 11.40 -0.84 7.53
CA ASP A 343 11.14 -2.21 8.01
C ASP A 343 11.13 -3.23 6.85
N LEU A 344 10.62 -2.86 5.67
CA LEU A 344 10.64 -3.74 4.49
C LEU A 344 12.07 -4.00 4.01
N PHE A 345 12.87 -2.94 3.85
CA PHE A 345 14.26 -3.04 3.39
C PHE A 345 15.13 -3.80 4.40
N GLU A 346 14.88 -3.61 5.71
CA GLU A 346 15.52 -4.40 6.77
C GLU A 346 15.12 -5.87 6.69
N ARG A 347 13.83 -6.17 6.53
CA ARG A 347 13.32 -7.55 6.45
C ARG A 347 13.90 -8.35 5.28
N ILE A 348 14.20 -7.69 4.17
CA ILE A 348 14.81 -8.34 2.99
C ILE A 348 16.35 -8.21 2.95
N GLY A 349 16.97 -7.67 3.99
CA GLY A 349 18.43 -7.54 4.08
C GLY A 349 19.05 -6.48 3.14
N LEU A 350 18.26 -5.51 2.68
CA LEU A 350 18.67 -4.43 1.77
C LEU A 350 18.61 -3.05 2.43
N ARG A 351 18.87 -2.97 3.74
CA ARG A 351 18.82 -1.70 4.49
C ARG A 351 19.73 -0.62 3.91
N ASP A 352 20.88 -1.01 3.34
CA ASP A 352 21.82 -0.07 2.71
C ASP A 352 21.25 0.62 1.47
N GLN A 353 20.21 0.04 0.87
CA GLN A 353 19.47 0.62 -0.25
C GLN A 353 18.31 1.52 0.21
N ALA A 354 18.28 1.90 1.49
CA ALA A 354 17.32 2.86 2.02
C ALA A 354 18.01 4.07 2.67
N LEU A 355 17.40 5.24 2.52
CA LEU A 355 17.85 6.51 3.09
C LEU A 355 16.66 7.21 3.77
N ASP A 356 16.90 7.90 4.89
CA ASP A 356 15.85 8.74 5.49
C ASP A 356 15.66 9.98 4.62
N ILE A 357 14.41 10.37 4.37
CA ILE A 357 14.09 11.55 3.57
C ILE A 357 14.67 12.83 4.19
N SER A 358 14.86 12.85 5.51
CA SER A 358 15.46 13.97 6.24
C SER A 358 16.93 14.15 5.89
N ASP A 359 17.66 13.04 5.71
CA ASP A 359 19.05 13.06 5.25
C ASP A 359 19.12 13.48 3.79
N ALA A 360 18.19 12.98 2.96
CA ALA A 360 18.06 13.40 1.56
C ALA A 360 17.68 14.88 1.40
N ALA A 361 17.03 15.49 2.40
CA ALA A 361 16.70 16.91 2.46
C ALA A 361 17.80 17.78 3.10
N GLY A 362 18.89 17.17 3.56
CA GLY A 362 20.03 17.82 4.19
C GLY A 362 20.87 18.66 3.22
N ALA A 363 21.87 19.36 3.75
CA ALA A 363 22.76 20.21 2.95
C ALA A 363 23.60 19.40 1.94
N ASP A 364 24.01 18.19 2.32
CA ASP A 364 24.72 17.21 1.50
C ASP A 364 23.76 16.17 0.86
N GLY A 365 22.45 16.43 0.89
CA GLY A 365 21.43 15.48 0.45
C GLY A 365 21.53 15.13 -1.04
N GLU A 366 21.92 16.09 -1.89
CA GLU A 366 22.16 15.83 -3.31
C GLU A 366 23.28 14.81 -3.53
N ASP A 367 24.44 15.00 -2.87
CA ASP A 367 25.59 14.11 -3.01
C ASP A 367 25.28 12.71 -2.47
N ARG A 368 24.58 12.61 -1.33
CA ARG A 368 24.14 11.32 -0.78
C ARG A 368 23.19 10.58 -1.72
N LEU A 369 22.24 11.29 -2.33
CA LEU A 369 21.31 10.70 -3.29
C LEU A 369 22.05 10.22 -4.54
N LEU A 370 22.99 11.03 -5.05
CA LEU A 370 23.81 10.65 -6.21
C LEU A 370 24.68 9.43 -5.91
N GLU A 371 25.33 9.38 -4.75
CA GLU A 371 26.14 8.24 -4.30
C GLU A 371 25.30 6.97 -4.24
N LYS A 372 24.12 7.02 -3.59
CA LYS A 372 23.20 5.89 -3.50
C LYS A 372 22.71 5.43 -4.88
N LEU A 373 22.35 6.35 -5.77
CA LEU A 373 21.88 6.03 -7.11
C LEU A 373 22.98 5.40 -7.97
N THR A 374 24.18 5.97 -7.92
CA THR A 374 25.34 5.47 -8.66
C THR A 374 25.74 4.08 -8.17
N GLY A 375 25.89 3.91 -6.86
CA GLY A 375 26.21 2.62 -6.25
C GLY A 375 25.15 1.55 -6.55
N LEU A 376 23.86 1.89 -6.47
CA LEU A 376 22.77 0.98 -6.81
C LEU A 376 22.80 0.57 -8.29
N TYR A 377 23.17 1.48 -9.20
CA TYR A 377 23.30 1.18 -10.62
C TYR A 377 24.52 0.32 -10.95
N GLU A 378 25.68 0.66 -10.40
CA GLU A 378 26.92 -0.08 -10.64
C GLU A 378 26.85 -1.51 -10.12
N HIS A 379 26.24 -1.70 -8.95
CA HIS A 379 26.11 -3.01 -8.30
C HIS A 379 24.75 -3.68 -8.57
N ARG A 380 23.99 -3.19 -9.57
CA ARG A 380 22.60 -3.62 -9.82
C ARG A 380 22.42 -5.11 -9.96
N ASP A 381 23.35 -5.83 -10.60
CA ASP A 381 23.22 -7.27 -10.82
C ASP A 381 23.38 -8.06 -9.51
N ALA A 382 24.32 -7.64 -8.65
CA ALA A 382 24.46 -8.20 -7.30
C ALA A 382 23.23 -7.89 -6.44
N VAL A 383 22.71 -6.66 -6.52
CA VAL A 383 21.49 -6.26 -5.81
C VAL A 383 20.29 -7.09 -6.28
N ARG A 384 20.13 -7.34 -7.58
CA ARG A 384 19.07 -8.19 -8.13
C ARG A 384 19.18 -9.65 -7.67
N ALA A 385 20.39 -10.18 -7.60
CA ALA A 385 20.62 -11.53 -7.08
C ALA A 385 20.22 -11.63 -5.59
N ALA A 386 20.66 -10.68 -4.77
CA ALA A 386 20.31 -10.61 -3.35
C ALA A 386 18.80 -10.41 -3.14
N GLN A 387 18.20 -9.49 -3.89
CA GLN A 387 16.78 -9.17 -3.86
C GLN A 387 15.93 -10.38 -4.26
N SER A 388 16.25 -11.06 -5.36
CA SER A 388 15.53 -12.27 -5.78
C SER A 388 15.60 -13.37 -4.71
N LYS A 389 16.76 -13.56 -4.07
CA LYS A 389 16.95 -14.54 -3.00
C LYS A 389 16.13 -14.20 -1.76
N ALA A 390 16.03 -12.93 -1.38
CA ALA A 390 15.28 -12.48 -0.22
C ALA A 390 13.76 -12.38 -0.47
N TRP A 391 13.35 -12.06 -1.70
CA TRP A 391 11.94 -11.85 -2.05
C TRP A 391 11.15 -13.15 -2.17
N ALA A 392 11.74 -14.21 -2.73
CA ALA A 392 11.03 -15.46 -2.97
C ALA A 392 10.44 -16.11 -1.69
N PRO A 393 11.17 -16.21 -0.56
CA PRO A 393 10.60 -16.67 0.71
C PRO A 393 9.47 -15.77 1.22
N LEU A 394 9.64 -14.45 1.11
CA LEU A 394 8.64 -13.47 1.54
C LEU A 394 7.34 -13.60 0.73
N GLU A 395 7.45 -13.80 -0.58
CA GLU A 395 6.32 -14.02 -1.45
C GLU A 395 5.60 -15.34 -1.14
N SER A 396 6.35 -16.42 -0.90
CA SER A 396 5.80 -17.71 -0.48
C SER A 396 5.06 -17.61 0.86
N GLU A 397 5.65 -16.95 1.85
CA GLU A 397 5.05 -16.66 3.16
C GLU A 397 3.75 -15.84 3.00
N CYS A 398 3.74 -14.82 2.12
CA CYS A 398 2.56 -14.02 1.82
C CYS A 398 1.43 -14.88 1.24
N ARG A 399 1.72 -15.69 0.21
CA ARG A 399 0.70 -16.50 -0.48
C ARG A 399 0.05 -17.53 0.43
N ALA A 400 0.85 -18.29 1.18
CA ALA A 400 0.34 -19.37 2.02
C ALA A 400 -0.18 -18.86 3.38
N GLY A 401 0.52 -17.88 3.97
CA GLY A 401 0.31 -17.46 5.34
C GLY A 401 -1.05 -16.80 5.59
N TYR A 402 -1.57 -16.05 4.62
CA TYR A 402 -2.91 -15.45 4.75
C TYR A 402 -4.04 -16.48 4.68
N SER A 403 -3.96 -17.46 3.77
CA SER A 403 -4.97 -18.52 3.69
C SER A 403 -4.95 -19.42 4.93
N GLU A 404 -3.78 -19.76 5.45
CA GLU A 404 -3.63 -20.50 6.71
C GLU A 404 -4.17 -19.70 7.91
N PHE A 405 -3.80 -18.42 8.00
CA PHE A 405 -4.29 -17.52 9.04
C PHE A 405 -5.82 -17.44 9.07
N LEU A 406 -6.47 -17.31 7.90
CA LEU A 406 -7.93 -17.30 7.81
C LEU A 406 -8.55 -18.62 8.30
N ARG A 407 -7.99 -19.77 7.91
CA ARG A 407 -8.47 -21.09 8.38
C ARG A 407 -8.39 -21.19 9.90
N GLU A 408 -7.26 -20.82 10.50
CA GLU A 408 -7.07 -20.88 11.95
C GLU A 408 -7.99 -19.93 12.72
N ALA A 409 -8.11 -18.68 12.25
CA ALA A 409 -8.95 -17.68 12.89
C ALA A 409 -10.42 -18.12 12.93
N LEU A 410 -10.91 -18.71 11.84
CA LEU A 410 -12.27 -19.20 11.74
C LEU A 410 -12.50 -20.49 12.53
N ALA A 411 -11.54 -21.41 12.55
CA ALA A 411 -11.62 -22.64 13.34
C ALA A 411 -11.65 -22.35 14.85
N ARG A 412 -10.90 -21.34 15.33
CA ARG A 412 -10.91 -20.93 16.74
C ARG A 412 -12.27 -20.41 17.18
N ARG A 413 -12.94 -19.63 16.34
CA ARG A 413 -14.25 -19.08 16.68
C ARG A 413 -15.32 -20.16 16.81
N ARG A 414 -15.33 -21.15 15.90
CA ARG A 414 -16.24 -22.31 16.00
C ARG A 414 -16.09 -23.15 17.28
N ARG A 415 -14.97 -23.03 18.00
CA ARG A 415 -14.76 -23.69 19.29
C ARG A 415 -15.22 -22.86 20.50
N ASN A 416 -15.39 -21.56 20.30
CA ASN A 416 -15.76 -20.60 21.36
C ASN A 416 -17.24 -20.18 21.28
N ASP A 417 -17.89 -20.38 20.13
CA ASP A 417 -19.34 -20.34 19.92
C ASP A 417 -19.93 -21.72 20.26
#